data_AF-A0A316VZ61-F1
#
_entry.id   AF-A0A316VZ61-F1
#
_cell.length_a   1.000
_cell.length_b   1.000
_cell.length_c   1.000
_cell.angle_alpha   90.00
_cell.angle_beta   90.00
_cell.angle_gamma   90.00
#
_symmetry.space_group_name_H-M   'P 1'
#
loop_
_entity.id
_entity.type
_entity.pdbx_description
1 polymer ?
#
loop_
_entity_poly.entity_id
_entity_poly.type
_entity_poly.pdbx_seq_one_letter_code
_entity_poly.pdbx_strand_id
1 'polypeptide(L)'
;EYRQWLVEERHINPETISKPVEKKEIARFIESYNTATMPDPKYYDLEKHERHMSMIRSGETLPVGGYDFLSDEKAASASAAARRKEEEAKRNTGRDAWQSKEQLEELRRIQNERIQAGKMKQLGLETSANMGVRMEGRLPGRK
;
A
#
# COMPACT_ATOMS: atom_id res chain seq x y z
N GLU A 1 16.37 -17.44 -27.43
CA GLU A 1 15.53 -16.58 -28.28
C GLU A 1 14.46 -17.39 -29.02
N TYR A 2 14.81 -18.25 -29.99
CA TYR A 2 13.80 -19.07 -30.71
C TYR A 2 12.85 -19.89 -29.82
N ARG A 3 13.37 -20.56 -28.77
CA ARG A 3 12.54 -21.30 -27.81
C ARG A 3 11.60 -20.41 -26.99
N GLN A 4 12.03 -19.18 -26.71
CA GLN A 4 11.22 -18.20 -25.98
C GLN A 4 10.10 -17.68 -26.91
N TRP A 5 10.43 -17.36 -28.16
CA TRP A 5 9.47 -16.98 -29.19
C TRP A 5 8.38 -18.03 -29.43
N LEU A 6 8.76 -19.32 -29.44
CA LEU A 6 7.79 -20.41 -29.55
C LEU A 6 6.76 -20.42 -28.42
N VAL A 7 7.17 -20.07 -27.21
CA VAL A 7 6.30 -20.04 -26.03
C VAL A 7 5.46 -18.76 -25.99
N GLU A 8 6.09 -17.62 -26.27
CA GLU A 8 5.49 -16.29 -26.15
C GLU A 8 4.55 -15.97 -27.30
N GLU A 9 4.98 -16.16 -28.55
CA GLU A 9 4.15 -15.80 -29.72
C GLU A 9 3.32 -16.96 -30.25
N ARG A 10 3.90 -18.18 -30.25
CA ARG A 10 3.20 -19.34 -30.81
C ARG A 10 2.43 -20.14 -29.76
N HIS A 11 2.70 -19.93 -28.47
CA HIS A 11 2.14 -20.71 -27.36
C HIS A 11 2.33 -22.23 -27.54
N ILE A 12 3.44 -22.63 -28.19
CA ILE A 12 3.81 -24.02 -28.43
C ILE A 12 4.91 -24.40 -27.45
N ASN A 13 4.71 -25.51 -26.74
CA ASN A 13 5.75 -26.04 -25.86
C ASN A 13 6.92 -26.58 -26.70
N PRO A 14 8.15 -26.07 -26.52
CA PRO A 14 9.31 -26.43 -27.34
C PRO A 14 9.67 -27.91 -27.26
N GLU A 15 9.33 -28.57 -26.16
CA GLU A 15 9.59 -29.99 -25.92
C GLU A 15 8.57 -30.93 -26.60
N THR A 16 7.47 -30.40 -27.14
CA THR A 16 6.38 -31.19 -27.74
C THR A 16 6.35 -31.15 -29.27
N ILE A 17 7.25 -30.38 -29.88
CA ILE A 17 7.23 -30.12 -31.33
C ILE A 17 7.93 -31.24 -32.11
N SER A 18 7.38 -31.60 -33.28
CA SER A 18 8.04 -32.53 -34.19
C SER A 18 9.06 -31.80 -35.08
N LYS A 19 10.18 -32.46 -35.39
CA LYS A 19 11.25 -31.94 -36.25
C LYS A 19 10.79 -31.27 -37.57
N PRO A 20 9.78 -31.76 -38.31
CA PRO A 20 9.33 -31.08 -39.53
C PRO A 20 8.57 -29.77 -39.25
N VAL A 21 7.85 -29.68 -38.13
CA VAL A 21 7.16 -28.46 -37.71
C VAL A 21 8.19 -27.44 -37.20
N GLU A 22 9.17 -27.90 -36.43
CA GLU A 22 10.28 -27.08 -35.94
C GLU A 22 10.99 -26.32 -37.08
N LYS A 23 11.33 -27.00 -38.18
CA LYS A 23 11.97 -26.34 -39.34
C LYS A 23 11.11 -25.23 -39.98
N LYS A 24 9.78 -25.42 -40.02
CA LYS A 24 8.85 -24.40 -40.56
C LYS A 24 8.74 -23.20 -39.62
N GLU A 25 8.78 -23.44 -38.32
CA GLU A 25 8.74 -22.39 -37.31
C GLU A 25 10.09 -21.64 -37.22
N ILE A 26 11.22 -22.33 -37.41
CA ILE A 26 12.55 -21.69 -37.50
C ILE A 26 12.62 -20.76 -38.72
N ALA A 27 12.11 -21.17 -39.89
CA ALA A 27 12.11 -20.32 -41.07
C ALA A 27 11.30 -19.02 -40.84
N ARG A 28 10.15 -19.13 -40.19
CA ARG A 28 9.33 -17.98 -39.78
C ARG A 28 10.02 -17.11 -38.74
N PHE A 29 10.66 -17.72 -37.75
CA PHE A 29 11.44 -16.98 -36.75
C PHE A 29 12.56 -16.17 -37.40
N ILE A 30 13.30 -16.74 -38.35
CA ILE A 30 14.37 -16.06 -39.08
C ILE A 30 13.80 -14.90 -39.92
N GLU A 31 12.66 -15.11 -40.57
CA GLU A 31 11.98 -14.06 -41.33
C GLU A 31 11.53 -12.89 -40.42
N SER A 32 10.86 -13.18 -39.30
CA SER A 32 10.45 -12.18 -38.31
C SER A 32 11.63 -11.46 -37.66
N TYR A 33 12.71 -12.19 -37.38
CA TYR A 33 13.96 -11.65 -36.84
C TYR A 33 14.66 -10.71 -37.83
N ASN A 34 14.75 -11.11 -39.11
CA ASN A 34 15.39 -10.30 -40.15
C ASN A 34 14.55 -9.09 -40.58
N THR A 35 13.22 -9.18 -40.49
CA THR A 35 12.30 -8.09 -40.85
C THR A 35 12.03 -7.12 -39.70
N ALA A 36 12.61 -7.34 -38.52
CA ALA A 36 12.39 -6.54 -37.30
C ALA A 36 10.89 -6.37 -36.94
N THR A 37 10.05 -7.31 -37.37
CA THR A 37 8.59 -7.27 -37.13
C THR A 37 8.21 -7.76 -35.74
N MET A 38 9.19 -8.10 -34.91
CA MET A 38 9.01 -8.43 -33.51
C MET A 38 9.64 -7.32 -32.64
N PRO A 39 9.06 -6.10 -32.61
CA PRO A 39 9.47 -5.08 -31.68
C PRO A 39 8.92 -5.44 -30.31
N ASP A 40 9.50 -6.47 -29.69
CA ASP A 40 9.16 -6.78 -28.31
C ASP A 40 9.53 -5.55 -27.45
N PRO A 41 8.57 -4.98 -26.69
CA PRO A 41 8.79 -3.77 -25.91
C PRO A 41 10.01 -3.86 -24.99
N LYS A 42 10.35 -5.07 -24.52
CA LYS A 42 11.51 -5.33 -23.66
C LYS A 42 12.84 -4.91 -24.30
N TYR A 43 12.97 -4.99 -25.63
CA TYR A 43 14.25 -4.77 -26.31
C TYR A 43 14.32 -3.42 -27.03
N TYR A 44 13.19 -2.72 -27.20
CA TYR A 44 13.12 -1.42 -27.88
C TYR A 44 12.73 -0.25 -26.96
N ASP A 45 12.00 -0.51 -25.87
CA ASP A 45 11.61 0.49 -24.88
C ASP A 45 11.69 -0.11 -23.47
N LEU A 46 12.93 -0.23 -22.99
CA LEU A 46 13.26 -0.78 -21.67
C LEU A 46 12.47 -0.08 -20.56
N GLU A 47 12.29 1.24 -20.65
CA GLU A 47 11.54 1.99 -19.63
C GLU A 47 10.07 1.59 -19.58
N LYS A 48 9.42 1.46 -20.75
CA LYS A 48 8.02 1.04 -20.82
C LYS A 48 7.85 -0.40 -20.32
N HIS A 49 8.77 -1.29 -20.67
CA HIS A 49 8.76 -2.67 -20.19
C HIS A 49 9.01 -2.76 -18.67
N GLU A 50 9.96 -2.00 -18.12
CA GLU A 50 10.23 -1.97 -16.69
C GLU A 50 9.05 -1.40 -15.88
N ARG A 51 8.40 -0.34 -16.39
CA ARG A 51 7.17 0.22 -15.80
C ARG A 51 6.01 -0.77 -15.83
N HIS A 52 5.85 -1.50 -16.93
CA HIS A 52 4.84 -2.56 -17.02
C HIS A 52 5.12 -3.65 -15.96
N MET A 53 6.36 -4.14 -15.89
CA MET A 53 6.73 -5.19 -14.93
C MET A 53 6.68 -4.71 -13.48
N SER A 54 6.95 -3.43 -13.20
CA SER A 54 6.79 -2.87 -11.86
C SER A 54 5.32 -2.79 -11.45
N MET A 55 4.42 -2.42 -12.36
CA MET A 55 2.97 -2.41 -12.12
C MET A 55 2.40 -3.81 -11.87
N ILE A 56 2.84 -4.82 -12.64
CA ILE A 56 2.45 -6.21 -12.39
C ILE A 56 2.91 -6.66 -10.98
N ARG A 57 4.15 -6.31 -10.60
CA ARG A 57 4.69 -6.67 -9.28
C ARG A 57 4.01 -5.95 -8.12
N SER A 58 3.55 -4.70 -8.31
CA SER A 58 2.78 -3.97 -7.31
C SER A 58 1.34 -4.46 -7.18
N GLY A 59 0.90 -5.40 -8.03
CA GLY A 59 -0.48 -5.89 -8.06
C GLY A 59 -1.46 -4.86 -8.62
N GLU A 60 -0.96 -3.83 -9.30
CA GLU A 60 -1.77 -2.79 -9.90
C GLU A 60 -2.27 -3.25 -11.28
N THR A 61 -3.56 -3.09 -11.55
CA THR A 61 -4.15 -3.50 -12.83
C THR A 61 -3.66 -2.56 -13.91
N LEU A 62 -2.92 -3.08 -14.88
CA LEU A 62 -2.54 -2.32 -16.06
C LEU A 62 -3.81 -1.77 -16.74
N PRO A 63 -3.86 -0.47 -17.08
CA PRO A 63 -4.90 0.01 -17.97
C PRO A 63 -4.69 -0.68 -19.33
N VAL A 64 -5.58 -1.64 -19.64
CA VAL A 64 -5.57 -2.34 -20.92
C VAL A 64 -6.14 -1.38 -21.97
N GLY A 65 -5.29 -0.61 -22.62
CA GLY A 65 -5.69 0.31 -23.69
C GLY A 65 -5.03 1.68 -23.61
N GLY A 66 -5.32 2.52 -24.60
CA GLY A 66 -4.82 3.89 -24.70
C GLY A 66 -5.17 4.76 -23.49
N TYR A 67 -4.53 5.93 -23.41
CA TYR A 67 -4.69 6.88 -22.31
C TYR A 67 -6.16 7.29 -22.11
N ASP A 68 -6.70 7.03 -20.92
CA ASP A 68 -8.05 7.42 -20.52
C ASP A 68 -8.00 8.63 -19.59
N PHE A 69 -8.45 9.79 -20.11
CA PHE A 69 -8.49 11.06 -19.39
C PHE A 69 -9.33 11.00 -18.10
N LEU A 70 -10.41 10.20 -18.08
CA LEU A 70 -11.31 10.12 -16.94
C LEU A 70 -10.68 9.39 -15.75
N SER A 71 -9.82 8.40 -16.03
CA SER A 71 -9.07 7.70 -15.00
C SER A 71 -8.09 8.63 -14.29
N ASP A 72 -7.43 9.53 -15.04
CA ASP A 72 -6.48 10.49 -14.49
C ASP A 72 -7.17 11.54 -13.61
N GLU A 73 -8.32 12.06 -14.05
CA GLU A 73 -9.15 12.97 -13.25
C GLU A 73 -9.62 12.31 -11.94
N LYS A 74 -9.97 11.02 -12.00
CA LYS A 74 -10.37 10.25 -10.81
C LYS A 74 -9.20 10.00 -9.86
N ALA A 75 -8.00 9.71 -10.37
CA ALA A 75 -6.80 9.56 -9.54
C ALA A 75 -6.39 10.89 -8.90
N ALA A 76 -6.42 11.99 -9.66
CA ALA A 76 -6.15 13.33 -9.17
C ALA A 76 -7.13 13.74 -8.06
N SER A 77 -8.44 13.52 -8.26
CA SER A 77 -9.46 13.81 -7.25
C SER A 77 -9.34 12.91 -6.02
N ALA A 78 -9.01 11.63 -6.17
CA ALA A 78 -8.77 10.73 -5.05
C ALA A 78 -7.56 11.15 -4.21
N SER A 79 -6.46 11.54 -4.86
CA SER A 79 -5.26 12.03 -4.15
C SER A 79 -5.52 13.36 -3.42
N ALA A 80 -6.30 14.27 -4.03
CA ALA A 80 -6.72 15.52 -3.38
C ALA A 80 -7.63 15.27 -2.17
N ALA A 81 -8.56 14.31 -2.26
CA ALA A 81 -9.42 13.92 -1.15
C ALA A 81 -8.62 13.29 0.00
N ALA A 82 -7.60 12.47 -0.30
CA ALA A 82 -6.72 11.89 0.71
C ALA A 82 -5.92 12.97 1.47
N ARG A 83 -5.35 13.94 0.75
CA ARG A 83 -4.64 15.08 1.35
C ARG A 83 -5.53 15.90 2.28
N ARG A 84 -6.77 16.19 1.86
CA ARG A 84 -7.74 16.92 2.71
C ARG A 84 -8.06 16.17 4.00
N LYS A 85 -8.26 14.85 3.94
CA LYS A 85 -8.49 14.02 5.14
C LYS A 85 -7.29 14.04 6.09
N GLU A 86 -6.07 13.99 5.55
CA GLU A 86 -4.86 14.05 6.36
C GLU A 86 -4.71 15.41 7.06
N GLU A 87 -4.97 16.51 6.36
CA GLU A 87 -4.98 17.86 6.93
C GLU A 87 -6.06 18.04 8.01
N GLU A 88 -7.25 17.49 7.79
CA GLU A 88 -8.34 17.52 8.77
C GLU A 88 -8.00 16.70 10.03
N ALA A 89 -7.41 15.52 9.86
CA ALA A 89 -6.91 14.72 10.97
C ALA A 89 -5.83 15.46 11.78
N LYS A 90 -4.88 16.12 11.12
CA LYS A 90 -3.84 16.94 11.78
C LYS A 90 -4.42 18.15 12.52
N ARG A 91 -5.46 18.78 11.97
CA ARG A 91 -6.16 19.89 12.63
C ARG A 91 -6.92 19.42 13.88
N ASN A 92 -7.51 18.23 13.83
CA ASN A 92 -8.27 17.68 14.94
C ASN A 92 -7.35 17.27 16.11
N THR A 93 -6.22 16.61 15.84
CA THR A 93 -5.24 16.26 16.89
C THR A 93 -4.63 17.50 17.55
N GLY A 94 -4.50 18.60 16.82
CA GLY A 94 -4.04 19.88 17.35
C GLY A 94 -5.04 20.54 18.33
N ARG A 95 -6.33 20.17 18.32
CA ARG A 95 -7.35 20.70 19.24
C ARG A 95 -7.40 19.94 20.56
N ASP A 96 -7.17 18.63 20.53
CA ASP A 96 -7.09 17.77 21.73
C ASP A 96 -5.79 17.98 22.53
N ALA A 97 -4.79 18.65 21.94
CA ALA A 97 -3.49 18.91 22.55
C ALA A 97 -3.48 20.08 23.57
N TRP A 98 -4.58 20.81 23.72
CA TRP A 98 -4.67 21.98 24.61
C TRP A 98 -5.15 21.57 26.01
N GLN A 99 -4.33 20.83 26.75
CA GLN A 99 -4.55 20.66 28.19
C GLN A 99 -3.99 21.87 28.94
N SER A 100 -4.77 22.44 29.87
CA SER A 100 -4.29 23.52 30.72
C SER A 100 -3.15 23.03 31.63
N LYS A 101 -2.29 23.95 32.09
CA LYS A 101 -1.17 23.61 32.98
C LYS A 101 -1.62 22.83 34.22
N GLU A 102 -2.79 23.17 34.76
CA GLU A 102 -3.40 22.51 35.92
C GLU A 102 -3.82 21.06 35.61
N GLN A 103 -4.35 20.79 34.42
CA GLN A 103 -4.69 19.44 33.98
C GLN A 103 -3.44 18.56 33.82
N LEU A 104 -2.32 19.13 33.37
CA LEU A 104 -1.04 18.42 33.27
C LEU A 104 -0.45 18.06 34.65
N GLU A 105 -0.60 18.94 35.64
CA GLU A 105 -0.18 18.68 37.02
C GLU A 105 -1.06 17.61 37.69
N GLU A 106 -2.37 17.64 37.44
CA GLU A 106 -3.32 16.61 37.88
C GLU A 106 -2.96 15.24 37.26
N LEU A 107 -2.67 15.19 35.96
CA LEU A 107 -2.24 13.96 35.29
C LEU A 107 -0.95 13.39 35.88
N ARG A 108 0.04 14.25 36.17
CA ARG A 108 1.29 13.82 36.85
C ARG A 108 1.00 13.23 38.23
N ARG A 109 0.11 13.85 38.99
CA ARG A 109 -0.28 13.36 40.32
C ARG A 109 -0.95 11.97 40.22
N ILE A 110 -1.93 11.83 39.33
CA ILE A 110 -2.65 10.57 39.09
C ILE A 110 -1.69 9.46 38.63
N GLN A 111 -0.74 9.77 37.77
CA GLN A 111 0.27 8.81 37.31
C GLN A 111 1.13 8.31 38.48
N ASN A 112 1.55 9.20 39.38
CA ASN A 112 2.30 8.82 40.56
C ASN A 112 1.47 7.93 41.51
N GLU A 113 0.19 8.27 41.70
CA GLU A 113 -0.74 7.46 42.50
C GLU A 113 -0.94 6.05 41.89
N ARG A 114 -1.02 5.92 40.56
CA ARG A 114 -1.08 4.61 39.89
C ARG A 114 0.18 3.78 40.10
N ILE A 115 1.36 4.41 40.01
CA ILE A 115 2.64 3.73 40.24
C ILE A 115 2.72 3.24 41.68
N GLN A 116 2.27 4.06 42.64
CA GLN A 116 2.22 3.69 44.05
C GLN A 116 1.22 2.56 44.29
N ALA A 117 0.02 2.61 43.70
CA ALA A 117 -0.97 1.53 43.79
C ALA A 117 -0.42 0.22 43.20
N GLY A 118 0.27 0.27 42.05
CA GLY A 118 0.92 -0.90 41.46
C GLY A 118 1.98 -1.51 42.36
N LYS A 119 2.82 -0.68 42.98
CA LYS A 119 3.84 -1.12 43.96
C LYS A 119 3.21 -1.71 45.22
N MET A 120 2.15 -1.09 45.75
CA MET A 120 1.42 -1.58 46.92
C MET A 120 0.75 -2.92 46.65
N LYS A 121 0.14 -3.09 45.47
CA LYS A 121 -0.44 -4.37 45.04
C LYS A 121 0.62 -5.45 44.89
N GLN A 122 1.80 -5.13 44.37
CA GLN A 122 2.93 -6.06 44.28
C GLN A 122 3.44 -6.48 45.66
N LEU A 123 3.38 -5.59 46.65
CA LEU A 123 3.74 -5.84 48.04
C LEU A 123 2.61 -6.53 48.84
N GLY A 124 1.45 -6.78 48.22
CA GLY A 124 0.31 -7.43 48.88
C GLY A 124 -0.49 -6.53 49.83
N LEU A 125 -0.32 -5.21 49.76
CA LEU A 125 -1.13 -4.25 50.54
C LEU A 125 -2.43 -3.92 49.79
N GLU A 126 -3.52 -3.74 50.54
CA GLU A 126 -4.80 -3.32 49.97
C GLU A 126 -4.74 -1.90 49.43
N THR A 127 -5.17 -1.72 48.18
CA THR A 127 -5.24 -0.41 47.51
C THR A 127 -6.69 0.04 47.38
N SER A 128 -6.96 1.31 47.69
CA SER A 128 -8.29 1.91 47.48
C SER A 128 -8.64 2.01 45.99
N ALA A 129 -9.90 1.72 45.64
CA ALA A 129 -10.41 1.76 44.27
C ALA A 129 -10.34 3.16 43.61
N ASN A 130 -10.25 4.22 44.42
CA ASN A 130 -10.20 5.60 43.93
C ASN A 130 -8.77 6.09 43.66
N MET A 131 -7.72 5.32 43.98
CA MET A 131 -6.33 5.73 43.73
C MET A 131 -5.99 5.68 42.24
N GLY A 132 -5.48 6.78 41.69
CA GLY A 132 -5.05 6.84 40.30
C GLY A 132 -6.19 6.90 39.27
N VAL A 133 -7.39 7.33 39.68
CA VAL A 133 -8.55 7.51 38.80
C VAL A 133 -8.88 8.99 38.69
N ARG A 134 -8.97 9.51 37.45
CA ARG A 134 -9.46 10.88 37.21
C ARG A 134 -10.98 10.86 37.30
N MET A 135 -11.53 11.51 38.32
CA MET A 135 -12.97 11.68 38.47
C MET A 135 -13.41 12.85 37.59
N GLU A 136 -13.43 12.65 36.27
CA GLU A 136 -14.07 13.64 35.40
C GLU A 136 -15.58 13.64 35.71
N GLY A 137 -16.08 14.79 36.14
CA GLY A 137 -17.46 14.97 36.59
C GLY A 137 -18.46 14.46 35.55
N ARG A 138 -19.38 13.61 36.04
CA ARG A 138 -20.79 13.49 35.64
C ARG A 138 -21.08 14.07 34.24
N LEU A 139 -21.06 13.20 33.22
CA LEU A 139 -21.63 13.48 31.89
C LEU A 139 -22.94 14.28 32.05
N PRO A 140 -23.06 15.50 31.48
CA PRO A 140 -24.34 16.19 31.45
C PRO A 140 -25.35 15.28 30.74
N GLY A 141 -26.50 15.09 31.37
CA GLY A 141 -27.46 14.04 31.04
C GLY A 141 -27.80 13.95 29.56
N ARG A 142 -27.80 12.71 29.05
CA ARG A 142 -28.70 12.33 27.97
C ARG A 142 -30.10 12.27 28.58
N LYS A 143 -30.90 13.32 28.35
CA LYS A 143 -32.36 13.18 28.24
C LYS A 143 -32.68 12.68 26.84
#